data_AF-A0A2V4W210-F1
#
_entry.id   AF-A0A2V4W210-F1
#
_cell.length_a   1.000
_cell.length_b   1.000
_cell.length_c   1.000
_cell.angle_alpha   90.00
_cell.angle_beta   90.00
_cell.angle_gamma   90.00
#
_symmetry.space_group_name_H-M   'P 1'
#
loop_
_entity.id
_entity.type
_entity.pdbx_description
1 polymer ?
#
loop_
_entity_poly.entity_id
_entity_poly.type
_entity_poly.pdbx_seq_one_letter_code
_entity_poly.pdbx_strand_id
1 'polypeptide(L)'
;MNIQDLRNWVYKHDARDRALEAFWLNVTTFRMEEPEEFEELFWDYDEQYLKVLIEDISLHIKSLDYIEVGNKEREYIEVKVRIEYRSNHVGYYRIHFNIDGKIKEDFFITEWTGLRLYQTRGLLEDIRVEINDDLIKGKITEKEATRLKAIIEEKKEEIRKEFSHAE
;
A
#
# COMPACT_ATOMS: atom_id res chain seq x y z
N MET A 1 14.06 -22.62 14.66
CA MET A 1 13.66 -21.43 15.43
C MET A 1 12.21 -21.61 15.84
N ASN A 2 11.89 -21.52 17.13
CA ASN A 2 10.50 -21.48 17.59
C ASN A 2 9.98 -20.02 17.65
N ILE A 3 8.71 -19.82 18.01
CA ILE A 3 8.10 -18.48 18.07
C ILE A 3 8.81 -17.55 19.06
N GLN A 4 9.25 -18.07 20.21
CA GLN A 4 9.94 -17.25 21.21
C GLN A 4 11.33 -16.84 20.72
N ASP A 5 12.03 -17.74 20.01
CA ASP A 5 13.31 -17.42 19.38
C ASP A 5 13.14 -16.30 18.34
N LEU A 6 12.07 -16.35 17.52
CA LEU A 6 11.77 -15.31 16.53
C LEU A 6 11.47 -13.97 17.21
N ARG A 7 10.67 -13.96 18.28
CA ARG A 7 10.42 -12.73 19.07
C ARG A 7 11.72 -12.16 19.63
N ASN A 8 12.56 -12.99 20.25
CA ASN A 8 13.84 -12.57 20.79
C ASN A 8 14.75 -12.01 19.69
N TRP A 9 14.74 -12.63 18.51
CA TRP A 9 15.47 -12.16 17.34
C TRP A 9 14.97 -10.78 16.90
N VAL A 10 13.66 -10.58 16.80
CA VAL A 10 13.05 -9.28 16.42
C VAL A 10 13.48 -8.18 17.38
N TYR A 11 13.45 -8.44 18.69
CA TYR A 11 13.91 -7.47 19.70
C TYR A 11 15.41 -7.22 19.64
N LYS A 12 16.22 -8.26 19.46
CA LYS A 12 17.68 -8.14 19.42
C LYS A 12 18.17 -7.29 18.24
N HIS A 13 17.46 -7.36 17.12
CA HIS A 13 17.87 -6.75 15.86
C HIS A 13 17.09 -5.49 15.50
N ASP A 14 16.23 -5.00 16.41
CA ASP A 14 15.34 -3.85 16.20
C ASP A 14 14.59 -3.93 14.87
N ALA A 15 14.15 -5.14 14.51
CA ALA A 15 13.71 -5.45 13.16
C ALA A 15 12.46 -4.65 12.75
N ARG A 16 11.59 -4.33 13.72
CA ARG A 16 10.42 -3.48 13.49
C ARG A 16 10.83 -2.06 13.09
N ASP A 17 11.67 -1.42 13.89
CA ASP A 17 12.00 -0.01 13.68
C ASP A 17 12.82 0.15 12.41
N ARG A 18 13.76 -0.76 12.17
CA ARG A 18 14.55 -0.79 10.93
C ARG A 18 13.70 -1.05 9.69
N ALA A 19 12.64 -1.86 9.79
CA ALA A 19 11.71 -2.05 8.67
C ALA A 19 10.93 -0.77 8.35
N LEU A 20 10.50 -0.03 9.37
CA LEU A 20 9.80 1.25 9.19
C LEU A 20 10.74 2.34 8.66
N GLU A 21 11.97 2.43 9.17
CA GLU A 21 13.00 3.35 8.66
C GLU A 21 13.32 3.07 7.19
N ALA A 22 13.51 1.80 6.83
CA ALA A 22 13.78 1.40 5.45
C ALA A 22 12.58 1.68 4.54
N PHE A 23 11.35 1.47 5.02
CA PHE A 23 10.13 1.85 4.29
C PHE A 23 10.11 3.36 3.97
N TRP A 24 10.34 4.23 4.96
CA TRP A 24 10.29 5.68 4.74
C TRP A 24 11.40 6.17 3.81
N LEU A 25 12.59 5.56 3.90
CA LEU A 25 13.66 5.80 2.94
C LEU A 25 13.24 5.37 1.53
N ASN A 26 12.67 4.18 1.38
CA ASN A 26 12.20 3.65 0.10
C ASN A 26 11.12 4.56 -0.52
N VAL A 27 10.13 5.03 0.26
CA VAL A 27 9.10 5.98 -0.20
C VAL A 27 9.73 7.29 -0.69
N THR A 28 10.71 7.81 0.06
CA THR A 28 11.42 9.04 -0.32
C THR A 28 12.18 8.87 -1.63
N THR A 29 12.90 7.75 -1.78
CA THR A 29 13.63 7.40 -2.99
C THR A 29 12.69 7.17 -4.17
N PHE A 30 11.60 6.41 -3.99
CA PHE A 30 10.61 6.12 -5.03
C PHE A 30 9.99 7.42 -5.58
N ARG A 31 9.68 8.39 -4.70
CA ARG A 31 9.21 9.71 -5.11
C ARG A 31 10.21 10.49 -5.96
N MET A 32 11.51 10.30 -5.73
CA MET A 32 12.57 11.01 -6.46
C MET A 32 12.95 10.33 -7.77
N GLU A 33 13.02 9.00 -7.77
CA GLU A 33 13.49 8.20 -8.91
C GLU A 33 12.37 7.96 -9.93
N GLU A 34 11.13 7.72 -9.47
CA GLU A 34 9.97 7.39 -10.30
C GLU A 34 8.76 8.29 -9.96
N PRO A 35 8.87 9.62 -10.12
CA PRO A 35 7.83 10.56 -9.67
C PRO A 35 6.47 10.37 -10.36
N GLU A 36 6.46 9.88 -11.62
CA GLU A 36 5.23 9.62 -12.36
C GLU A 36 4.47 8.42 -11.76
N GLU A 37 5.16 7.30 -11.53
CA GLU A 37 4.56 6.12 -10.87
C GLU A 37 4.18 6.43 -9.42
N PHE A 38 4.96 7.26 -8.73
CA PHE A 38 4.64 7.72 -7.37
C PHE A 38 3.33 8.52 -7.34
N GLU A 39 3.14 9.47 -8.28
CA GLU A 39 1.92 10.27 -8.36
C GLU A 39 0.71 9.42 -8.76
N GLU A 40 0.90 8.39 -9.60
CA GLU A 40 -0.14 7.39 -9.83
C GLU A 40 -0.50 6.67 -8.52
N LEU A 41 0.50 6.20 -7.76
CA LEU A 41 0.23 5.47 -6.52
C LEU A 41 -0.36 6.35 -5.40
N PHE A 42 0.11 7.58 -5.30
CA PHE A 42 -0.17 8.49 -4.20
C PHE A 42 -0.67 9.85 -4.69
N TRP A 43 -1.69 9.83 -5.57
CA TRP A 43 -2.32 11.05 -6.09
C TRP A 43 -2.59 12.09 -4.99
N ASP A 44 -2.16 13.33 -5.25
CA ASP A 44 -2.24 14.43 -4.27
C ASP A 44 -1.62 14.01 -2.93
N TYR A 45 -0.34 13.60 -3.00
CA TYR A 45 0.37 13.03 -1.85
C TYR A 45 0.38 13.99 -0.67
N ASP A 46 -0.18 13.52 0.44
CA ASP A 46 -0.04 14.14 1.74
C ASP A 46 0.24 13.05 2.78
N GLU A 47 1.42 13.18 3.39
CA GLU A 47 1.99 12.22 4.33
C GLU A 47 1.04 11.90 5.49
N GLN A 48 0.17 12.83 5.90
CA GLN A 48 -0.78 12.61 7.00
C GLN A 48 -1.79 11.48 6.70
N TYR A 49 -2.03 11.17 5.42
CA TYR A 49 -2.92 10.10 5.02
C TYR A 49 -2.20 8.78 4.75
N LEU A 50 -0.86 8.76 4.75
CA LEU A 50 -0.05 7.55 4.63
C LEU A 50 0.13 6.92 6.02
N LYS A 51 -0.41 5.72 6.18
CA LYS A 51 -0.30 4.93 7.40
C LYS A 51 0.40 3.63 7.08
N VAL A 52 1.25 3.21 8.00
CA VAL A 52 1.93 1.91 7.93
C VAL A 52 1.84 1.16 9.23
N LEU A 53 1.76 -0.15 9.12
CA LEU A 53 1.75 -1.06 10.26
C LEU A 53 2.51 -2.34 9.92
N ILE A 54 3.23 -2.89 10.91
CA ILE A 54 3.78 -4.24 10.78
C ILE A 54 2.60 -5.21 10.81
N GLU A 55 2.37 -5.89 9.69
CA GLU A 55 1.28 -6.86 9.57
C GLU A 55 1.72 -8.22 10.12
N ASP A 56 2.90 -8.69 9.71
CA ASP A 56 3.49 -9.92 10.22
C ASP A 56 5.01 -9.94 10.14
N ILE A 57 5.59 -10.91 10.86
CA ILE A 57 7.01 -11.26 10.80
C ILE A 57 7.10 -12.77 10.66
N SER A 58 7.80 -13.21 9.62
CA SER A 58 7.80 -14.60 9.16
C SER A 58 9.21 -15.13 8.93
N LEU A 59 9.45 -16.41 9.24
CA LEU A 59 10.71 -17.11 8.93
C LEU A 59 10.53 -17.94 7.67
N HIS A 60 11.44 -17.80 6.73
CA HIS A 60 11.39 -18.45 5.43
C HIS A 60 12.66 -19.26 5.15
N ILE A 61 12.49 -20.33 4.38
CA ILE A 61 13.57 -21.16 3.82
C ILE A 61 13.37 -21.19 2.30
N LYS A 62 14.31 -20.62 1.53
CA LYS A 62 14.28 -20.61 0.05
C LYS A 62 14.70 -21.99 -0.46
N SER A 63 13.75 -22.67 -1.12
CA SER A 63 13.95 -23.89 -1.92
C SER A 63 14.53 -25.08 -1.14
N LEU A 64 13.63 -25.97 -0.71
CA LEU A 64 13.96 -27.18 0.05
C LEU A 64 14.82 -28.19 -0.74
N ASP A 65 14.74 -28.14 -2.08
CA ASP A 65 15.43 -29.09 -2.97
C ASP A 65 16.95 -28.88 -3.06
N TYR A 66 17.45 -27.76 -2.54
CA TYR A 66 18.88 -27.40 -2.58
C TYR A 66 19.40 -26.97 -1.20
N ILE A 67 18.84 -27.52 -0.13
CA ILE A 67 19.39 -27.33 1.22
C ILE A 67 20.71 -28.11 1.31
N GLU A 68 21.80 -27.45 0.95
CA GLU A 68 23.09 -27.82 1.52
C GLU A 68 23.04 -27.51 3.02
N VAL A 69 23.26 -28.51 3.86
CA VAL A 69 23.29 -28.36 5.32
C VAL A 69 24.34 -27.29 5.66
N GLY A 70 23.87 -26.15 6.18
CA GLY A 70 24.71 -25.02 6.58
C GLY A 70 24.65 -23.80 5.65
N ASN A 71 23.91 -23.83 4.54
CA ASN A 71 23.74 -22.66 3.68
C ASN A 71 22.68 -21.68 4.23
N LYS A 72 23.10 -20.85 5.19
CA LYS A 72 22.28 -19.81 5.82
C LYS A 72 21.83 -18.70 4.86
N GLU A 73 22.36 -18.63 3.63
CA GLU A 73 21.94 -17.63 2.65
C GLU A 73 20.51 -17.86 2.14
N ARG A 74 19.98 -19.07 2.30
CA ARG A 74 18.61 -19.41 1.89
C ARG A 74 17.58 -19.22 2.99
N GLU A 75 18.01 -18.91 4.21
CA GLU A 75 17.13 -18.63 5.34
C GLU A 75 17.02 -17.12 5.54
N TYR A 76 15.80 -16.62 5.72
CA TYR A 76 15.59 -15.20 5.96
C TYR A 76 14.34 -14.96 6.81
N ILE A 77 14.33 -13.82 7.49
CA ILE A 77 13.17 -13.31 8.20
C ILE A 77 12.58 -12.17 7.37
N GLU A 78 11.31 -12.31 6.99
CA GLU A 78 10.54 -11.27 6.34
C GLU A 78 9.81 -10.45 7.41
N VAL A 79 9.91 -9.12 7.32
CA VAL A 79 9.01 -8.20 8.01
C VAL A 79 8.11 -7.59 6.95
N LYS A 80 6.80 -7.81 7.09
CA LYS A 80 5.79 -7.31 6.16
C LYS A 80 5.14 -6.06 6.74
N VAL A 81 5.30 -4.94 6.04
CA VAL A 81 4.72 -3.64 6.38
C VAL A 81 3.54 -3.40 5.45
N ARG A 82 2.33 -3.32 6.01
CA ARG A 82 1.12 -2.96 5.28
C ARG A 82 1.07 -1.46 5.08
N ILE A 83 0.72 -1.06 3.86
CA ILE A 83 0.66 0.34 3.42
C ILE A 83 -0.80 0.71 3.23
N GLU A 84 -1.23 1.74 3.96
CA GLU A 84 -2.55 2.31 3.82
C GLU A 84 -2.46 3.78 3.43
N TYR A 85 -3.23 4.19 2.43
CA TYR A 85 -3.34 5.58 2.02
C TYR A 85 -4.81 6.01 1.97
N ARG A 86 -5.12 7.11 2.63
CA ARG A 86 -6.49 7.65 2.77
C ARG A 86 -7.51 6.60 3.23
N SER A 87 -7.10 5.76 4.19
CA SER A 87 -7.88 4.66 4.78
C SER A 87 -8.13 3.44 3.87
N ASN A 88 -7.34 3.25 2.81
CA ASN A 88 -7.43 2.08 1.94
C ASN A 88 -6.09 1.34 1.91
N HIS A 89 -6.14 0.02 1.76
CA HIS A 89 -4.96 -0.80 1.54
C HIS A 89 -4.40 -0.56 0.14
N VAL A 90 -3.12 -0.20 0.04
CA VAL A 90 -2.43 0.12 -1.22
C VAL A 90 -1.43 -0.96 -1.61
N GLY A 91 -0.93 -1.71 -0.62
CA GLY A 91 0.04 -2.76 -0.86
C GLY A 91 0.91 -3.02 0.36
N TYR A 92 2.10 -3.57 0.11
CA TYR A 92 3.03 -3.96 1.13
C TYR A 92 4.45 -3.52 0.80
N TYR A 93 5.17 -3.10 1.82
CA TYR A 93 6.61 -3.09 1.82
C TYR A 93 7.12 -4.33 2.55
N ARG A 94 8.03 -5.08 1.94
CA ARG A 94 8.61 -6.29 2.52
C ARG A 94 10.10 -6.12 2.61
N ILE A 95 10.66 -6.40 3.79
CA ILE A 95 12.10 -6.35 4.00
C ILE A 95 12.58 -7.71 4.51
N HIS A 96 13.65 -8.21 3.90
CA HIS A 96 14.24 -9.50 4.19
C HIS A 96 15.53 -9.31 4.96
N PHE A 97 15.59 -9.91 6.14
CA PHE A 97 16.81 -9.99 6.93
C PHE A 97 17.39 -11.39 6.86
N ASN A 98 18.72 -11.51 6.80
CA ASN A 98 19.35 -12.78 7.10
C ASN A 98 19.23 -13.11 8.60
N ILE A 99 19.59 -14.33 8.99
CA ILE A 99 19.51 -14.78 10.40
C ILE A 99 20.40 -13.97 11.35
N ASP A 100 21.41 -13.27 10.84
CA ASP A 100 22.28 -12.39 11.63
C ASP A 100 21.75 -10.94 11.76
N GLY A 101 20.58 -10.64 11.18
CA GLY A 101 19.96 -9.31 11.26
C GLY A 101 20.42 -8.31 10.22
N LYS A 102 21.21 -8.70 9.22
CA LYS A 102 21.56 -7.83 8.08
C LYS A 102 20.42 -7.84 7.06
N ILE A 103 20.12 -6.66 6.52
CA ILE A 103 19.18 -6.51 5.40
C ILE A 103 19.80 -7.22 4.19
N LYS A 104 19.05 -8.12 3.55
CA LYS A 104 19.43 -8.73 2.28
C LYS A 104 18.84 -7.94 1.11
N GLU A 105 17.52 -7.79 1.15
CA GLU A 105 16.70 -7.30 0.05
C GLU A 105 15.44 -6.65 0.64
N ASP A 106 14.86 -5.70 -0.09
CA ASP A 106 13.57 -5.12 0.20
C ASP A 106 12.76 -4.92 -1.08
N PHE A 107 11.43 -4.88 -0.92
CA PHE A 107 10.48 -4.86 -2.02
C PHE A 107 9.31 -3.95 -1.68
N PHE A 108 8.97 -3.06 -2.61
CA PHE A 108 7.72 -2.30 -2.57
C PHE A 108 6.73 -2.95 -3.54
N ILE A 109 5.61 -3.46 -3.03
CA ILE A 109 4.62 -4.22 -3.78
C ILE A 109 3.29 -3.49 -3.74
N THR A 110 2.82 -3.04 -4.90
CA THR A 110 1.54 -2.36 -5.07
C THR A 110 0.42 -3.35 -5.41
N GLU A 111 -0.75 -3.17 -4.80
CA GLU A 111 -1.97 -3.87 -5.18
C GLU A 111 -2.79 -3.02 -6.15
N TRP A 112 -2.43 -3.12 -7.44
CA TRP A 112 -2.96 -2.30 -8.54
C TRP A 112 -4.49 -2.26 -8.64
N THR A 113 -5.18 -3.33 -8.26
CA THR A 113 -6.64 -3.43 -8.30
C THR A 113 -7.32 -2.53 -7.26
N GLY A 114 -6.75 -2.44 -6.05
CA GLY A 114 -7.27 -1.54 -5.01
C GLY A 114 -6.99 -0.07 -5.34
N LEU A 115 -5.80 0.20 -5.88
CA LEU A 115 -5.35 1.54 -6.25
C LEU A 115 -6.18 2.18 -7.36
N ARG A 116 -6.37 1.49 -8.49
CA ARG A 116 -7.09 2.04 -9.66
C ARG A 116 -8.53 2.42 -9.30
N LEU A 117 -9.17 1.63 -8.45
CA LEU A 117 -10.54 1.89 -7.99
C LEU A 117 -10.57 3.07 -7.00
N TYR A 118 -9.55 3.22 -6.15
CA TYR A 118 -9.40 4.36 -5.27
C TYR A 118 -9.26 5.67 -6.06
N GLN A 119 -8.34 5.73 -7.02
CA GLN A 119 -8.18 6.90 -7.89
C GLN A 119 -9.49 7.23 -8.61
N THR A 120 -10.17 6.21 -9.14
CA THR A 120 -11.46 6.39 -9.82
C THR A 120 -12.52 6.94 -8.87
N ARG A 121 -12.60 6.44 -7.62
CA ARG A 121 -13.56 6.94 -6.62
C ARG A 121 -13.22 8.36 -6.15
N GLY A 122 -11.94 8.69 -5.98
CA GLY A 122 -11.46 10.03 -5.65
C GLY A 122 -11.83 11.05 -6.72
N LEU A 123 -11.51 10.75 -7.98
CA LEU A 123 -11.88 11.56 -9.14
C LEU A 123 -13.39 11.79 -9.23
N LEU A 124 -14.20 10.76 -8.98
CA LEU A 124 -15.66 10.88 -8.95
C LEU A 124 -16.15 11.82 -7.84
N GLU A 125 -15.44 11.90 -6.71
CA GLU A 125 -15.76 12.82 -5.62
C GLU A 125 -15.34 14.25 -5.94
N ASP A 126 -14.17 14.45 -6.54
CA ASP A 126 -13.71 15.77 -6.98
C ASP A 126 -14.65 16.37 -8.04
N ILE A 127 -15.08 15.56 -9.02
CA ILE A 127 -16.09 15.97 -10.01
C ILE A 127 -17.40 16.34 -9.30
N ARG A 128 -17.79 15.63 -8.23
CA ARG A 128 -18.99 15.97 -7.45
C ARG A 128 -18.87 17.32 -6.76
N VAL A 129 -17.69 17.65 -6.25
CA VAL A 129 -17.38 18.97 -5.67
C VAL A 129 -17.44 20.06 -6.75
N GLU A 130 -16.81 19.85 -7.91
CA GLU A 130 -16.85 20.78 -9.04
C GLU A 130 -18.28 21.06 -9.53
N ILE A 131 -19.13 20.02 -9.59
CA ILE A 131 -20.57 20.17 -9.93
C ILE A 131 -21.28 21.10 -8.94
N ASN A 132 -20.99 20.98 -7.64
CA ASN A 132 -21.58 21.89 -6.63
C ASN A 132 -21.12 23.32 -6.85
N ASP A 133 -19.83 23.49 -7.11
CA ASP A 133 -19.21 24.78 -7.36
C ASP A 133 -19.80 25.47 -8.59
N ASP A 134 -19.99 24.72 -9.68
CA ASP A 134 -20.58 25.23 -10.91
C ASP A 134 -22.08 25.52 -10.77
N LEU A 135 -22.80 24.76 -9.93
CA LEU A 135 -24.18 25.05 -9.56
C LEU A 135 -24.28 26.39 -8.78
N ILE A 136 -23.42 26.59 -7.78
CA ILE A 136 -23.36 27.83 -7.00
C ILE A 136 -23.03 29.03 -7.89
N LYS A 137 -22.13 28.84 -8.85
CA LYS A 137 -21.73 29.87 -9.83
C LYS A 137 -22.77 30.09 -10.94
N GLY A 138 -23.88 29.33 -10.95
CA GLY A 138 -24.94 29.43 -11.95
C GLY A 138 -24.52 28.98 -13.36
N LYS A 139 -23.43 28.23 -13.49
CA LYS A 139 -22.94 27.69 -14.77
C LYS A 139 -23.75 26.49 -15.24
N ILE A 140 -24.36 25.76 -14.31
CA ILE A 140 -25.25 24.63 -14.58
C ILE A 140 -26.55 24.79 -13.80
N THR A 141 -27.62 24.18 -14.30
CA THR A 141 -28.92 24.16 -13.63
C THR A 141 -28.98 23.10 -12.52
N GLU A 142 -29.90 23.28 -11.58
CA GLU A 142 -30.16 22.29 -10.51
C GLU A 142 -30.55 20.92 -11.07
N LYS A 143 -31.28 20.89 -12.19
CA LYS A 143 -31.65 19.66 -12.89
C LYS A 143 -30.43 18.93 -13.47
N GLU A 144 -29.49 19.67 -14.05
CA GLU A 144 -28.23 19.12 -14.58
C GLU A 144 -27.34 18.60 -13.46
N ALA A 145 -27.17 19.39 -12.39
CA ALA A 145 -26.38 18.99 -11.22
C ALA A 145 -26.93 17.70 -10.57
N THR A 146 -28.26 17.60 -10.42
CA THR A 146 -28.92 16.41 -9.88
C THR A 146 -28.67 15.18 -10.74
N ARG A 147 -28.78 15.32 -12.07
CA ARG A 147 -28.52 14.23 -13.02
C ARG A 147 -27.06 13.76 -12.95
N LEU A 148 -26.10 14.68 -12.94
CA LEU A 148 -24.67 14.33 -12.91
C LEU A 148 -24.28 13.64 -11.60
N LYS A 149 -24.80 14.12 -10.46
CA LYS A 149 -24.60 13.46 -9.16
C LYS A 149 -25.16 12.04 -9.14
N ALA A 150 -26.32 11.81 -9.74
CA ALA A 150 -26.90 10.46 -9.84
C ALA A 150 -26.00 9.51 -10.66
N ILE A 151 -25.42 9.97 -11.77
CA ILE A 151 -24.47 9.18 -12.58
C ILE A 151 -23.21 8.84 -11.77
N ILE A 152 -22.70 9.80 -10.99
CA ILE A 152 -21.54 9.57 -10.12
C ILE A 152 -21.82 8.49 -9.09
N GLU A 153 -22.98 8.55 -8.41
CA GLU A 153 -23.35 7.54 -7.41
C GLU A 153 -23.60 6.16 -8.05
N GLU A 154 -24.16 6.09 -9.26
CA GLU A 154 -24.28 4.84 -10.03
C GLU A 154 -22.90 4.22 -10.31
N LYS A 155 -21.93 5.03 -10.76
CA LYS A 155 -20.57 4.57 -11.03
C LYS A 155 -19.84 4.12 -9.76
N LYS A 156 -20.06 4.79 -8.63
CA LYS A 156 -19.55 4.35 -7.32
C LYS A 156 -20.10 2.97 -6.93
N GLU A 157 -21.38 2.70 -7.20
CA GLU A 157 -22.00 1.40 -6.90
C GLU A 157 -21.58 0.29 -7.88
N GLU A 158 -21.33 0.60 -9.16
CA GLU A 158 -20.71 -0.35 -10.11
C GLU A 158 -19.32 -0.81 -9.60
N ILE A 159 -18.46 0.14 -9.23
CA ILE A 159 -17.14 -0.11 -8.64
C ILE A 159 -17.25 -0.99 -7.39
N ARG A 160 -18.27 -0.75 -6.55
CA ARG A 160 -18.50 -1.53 -5.33
C ARG A 160 -18.91 -2.98 -5.61
N LYS A 161 -19.74 -3.22 -6.64
CA LYS A 161 -20.26 -4.56 -6.99
C LYS A 161 -19.23 -5.45 -7.67
N GLU A 162 -18.35 -4.87 -8.48
CA GLU A 162 -17.21 -5.62 -9.06
C GLU A 162 -16.33 -6.25 -7.97
N PHE A 163 -16.33 -5.66 -6.77
CA PHE A 163 -15.55 -6.16 -5.62
C PHE A 163 -16.23 -7.27 -4.82
N SER A 164 -17.57 -7.30 -4.75
CA SER A 164 -18.27 -8.33 -3.97
C SER A 164 -18.25 -9.73 -4.61
N HIS A 165 -17.65 -9.86 -5.79
CA HIS A 165 -17.53 -11.11 -6.55
C HIS A 165 -16.07 -11.62 -6.61
N ALA A 166 -15.13 -10.92 -5.96
CA ALA A 166 -13.72 -11.27 -5.93
C ALA A 166 -13.28 -12.02 -4.64
N GLU A 167 -14.24 -12.40 -3.77
CA GLU A 167 -14.02 -13.26 -2.59
C GLU A 167 -14.41 -14.73 -2.86
#